data_AF-A0A1I1U5Y3-F1
#
_entry.id   AF-A0A1I1U5Y3-F1
#
_cell.length_a   1.000
_cell.length_b   1.000
_cell.length_c   1.000
_cell.angle_alpha   90.00
_cell.angle_beta   90.00
_cell.angle_gamma   90.00
#
_symmetry.space_group_name_H-M   'P 1'
#
loop_
_entity.id
_entity.type
_entity.pdbx_description
1 polymer ?
#
loop_
_entity_poly.entity_id
_entity_poly.type
_entity_poly.pdbx_seq_one_letter_code
_entity_poly.pdbx_strand_id
1 'polypeptide(L)'
;MNASRSMRTAGGLLATAAFGLAALAAAPSAAAQPLPAYICEAVNPDLPRVFGSGCEALGGAPEHGPISGDFLIANEGGRNAFLCREEERYSGLADLPYRVVGFTCQPW
;
A
#
# COMPACT_ATOMS: atom_id res chain seq x y z
N MET A 1 -2.63 -22.99 61.05
CA MET A 1 -3.09 -23.13 59.65
C MET A 1 -1.84 -23.46 58.83
N ASN A 2 -1.47 -24.74 58.67
CA ASN A 2 -1.91 -25.67 57.62
C ASN A 2 -1.99 -25.00 56.24
N ALA A 3 -1.39 -25.45 55.15
CA ALA A 3 -0.60 -26.65 54.81
C ALA A 3 0.09 -26.32 53.46
N SER A 4 1.18 -26.93 53.02
CA SER A 4 1.22 -28.22 52.29
C SER A 4 2.66 -28.33 51.73
N ARG A 5 3.43 -29.40 51.99
CA ARG A 5 3.62 -30.58 51.09
C ARG A 5 3.79 -30.17 49.62
N SER A 6 4.88 -30.51 48.94
CA SER A 6 5.26 -31.88 48.56
C SER A 6 6.69 -31.85 47.96
N MET A 7 7.60 -32.71 48.42
CA MET A 7 8.00 -33.98 47.75
C MET A 7 8.56 -33.76 46.33
N ARG A 8 9.89 -33.79 46.17
CA ARG A 8 10.77 -34.97 46.01
C ARG A 8 10.76 -35.53 44.58
N THR A 9 11.98 -35.84 44.14
CA THR A 9 12.36 -36.89 43.18
C THR A 9 11.89 -36.67 41.74
N ALA A 10 12.83 -36.44 40.83
CA ALA A 10 13.58 -37.46 40.07
C ALA A 10 13.13 -37.26 38.61
N GLY A 11 14.02 -36.90 37.71
CA GLY A 11 14.82 -37.90 37.03
C GLY A 11 14.23 -38.11 35.63
N GLY A 12 15.08 -38.45 34.67
CA GLY A 12 14.62 -38.90 33.36
C GLY A 12 15.01 -37.97 32.23
N LEU A 13 16.26 -38.13 31.78
CA LEU A 13 16.60 -38.03 30.36
C LEU A 13 15.65 -38.91 29.56
N LEU A 14 14.89 -38.32 28.64
CA LEU A 14 14.37 -39.02 27.47
C LEU A 14 14.53 -38.10 26.27
N ALA A 15 15.60 -38.37 25.51
CA ALA A 15 15.73 -37.93 24.14
C ALA A 15 14.68 -38.67 23.31
N THR A 16 13.73 -37.93 22.75
CA THR A 16 12.84 -38.42 21.68
C THR A 16 13.12 -37.60 20.43
N ALA A 17 13.81 -38.24 19.48
CA ALA A 17 13.92 -37.76 18.11
C ALA A 17 12.51 -37.80 17.48
N ALA A 18 11.96 -36.63 17.16
CA ALA A 18 10.73 -36.49 16.41
C ALA A 18 11.05 -35.84 15.06
N PHE A 19 11.02 -36.66 14.01
CA PHE A 19 10.81 -36.19 12.65
C PHE A 19 9.42 -35.56 12.58
N GLY A 20 9.31 -34.32 12.11
CA GLY A 20 8.00 -33.80 11.77
C GLY A 20 7.94 -32.28 11.69
N LEU A 21 7.47 -31.82 10.54
CA LEU A 21 7.05 -30.47 10.21
C LEU A 21 8.21 -29.53 9.89
N ALA A 22 8.63 -29.57 8.62
CA ALA A 22 8.96 -28.34 7.92
C ALA A 22 7.74 -27.40 8.08
N ALA A 23 7.80 -26.53 9.08
CA ALA A 23 6.96 -25.36 9.13
C ALA A 23 7.33 -24.55 7.89
N LEU A 24 6.56 -24.74 6.81
CA LEU A 24 6.46 -23.77 5.74
C LEU A 24 6.01 -22.49 6.45
N ALA A 25 6.97 -21.66 6.84
CA ALA A 25 6.72 -20.28 7.14
C ALA A 25 6.09 -19.73 5.87
N ALA A 26 4.75 -19.64 5.87
CA ALA A 26 4.04 -18.88 4.88
C ALA A 26 4.56 -17.46 5.05
N ALA A 27 5.58 -17.12 4.27
CA ALA A 27 6.03 -15.76 4.13
C ALA A 27 4.77 -14.95 3.83
N PRO A 28 4.52 -13.85 4.56
CA PRO A 28 3.39 -13.01 4.22
C PRO A 28 3.62 -12.60 2.77
N SER A 29 2.80 -13.13 1.86
CA SER A 29 2.65 -12.56 0.54
C SER A 29 2.26 -11.12 0.81
N ALA A 30 3.22 -10.21 0.68
CA ALA A 30 2.95 -8.79 0.71
C ALA A 30 1.95 -8.57 -0.42
N ALA A 31 0.67 -8.55 -0.06
CA ALA A 31 -0.40 -8.22 -0.99
C ALA A 31 0.01 -6.88 -1.57
N ALA A 32 0.22 -6.84 -2.89
CA ALA A 32 0.57 -5.62 -3.59
C ALA A 32 -0.46 -4.57 -3.18
N GLN A 33 -0.04 -3.61 -2.35
CA GLN A 33 -0.96 -2.56 -1.91
C GLN A 33 -1.35 -1.78 -3.17
N PRO A 34 -2.65 -1.54 -3.39
CA PRO A 34 -3.09 -0.78 -4.55
C PRO A 34 -2.43 0.60 -4.52
N LEU A 35 -1.92 1.04 -5.67
CA LEU A 35 -1.34 2.38 -5.82
C LEU A 35 -2.38 3.44 -5.44
N PRO A 36 -1.98 4.54 -4.79
CA PRO A 36 -2.80 5.72 -4.64
C PRO A 36 -3.35 6.15 -6.02
N ALA A 37 -4.61 6.53 -6.07
CA ALA A 37 -5.25 6.87 -7.34
C ALA A 37 -6.24 8.03 -7.19
N TYR A 38 -6.43 8.77 -8.27
CA TYR A 38 -7.49 9.76 -8.42
C TYR A 38 -8.36 9.38 -9.61
N ILE A 39 -9.66 9.27 -9.37
CA ILE A 39 -10.66 9.11 -10.42
C ILE A 39 -11.31 10.47 -10.65
N CYS A 40 -11.20 10.99 -11.86
CA CYS A 40 -11.62 12.34 -12.20
C CYS A 40 -12.72 12.34 -13.27
N GLU A 41 -13.63 13.30 -13.20
CA GLU A 41 -14.61 13.54 -14.26
C GLU A 41 -13.92 13.89 -15.60
N ALA A 42 -12.88 14.72 -15.54
CA ALA A 42 -12.08 15.08 -16.70
C ALA A 42 -10.58 14.93 -16.43
N VAL A 43 -9.87 14.42 -17.45
CA VAL A 43 -8.41 14.26 -17.47
C VAL A 43 -7.88 14.90 -18.74
N ASN A 44 -6.96 15.85 -18.60
CA ASN A 44 -6.29 16.54 -19.69
C ASN A 44 -4.78 16.27 -19.64
N PRO A 45 -4.24 15.44 -20.54
CA PRO A 45 -2.80 15.16 -20.61
C PRO A 45 -2.03 16.26 -21.35
N ASP A 46 -0.99 16.79 -20.72
CA ASP A 46 0.03 17.70 -21.28
C ASP A 46 1.42 17.15 -20.90
N LEU A 47 1.72 15.96 -21.43
CA LEU A 47 2.85 15.15 -20.96
C LEU A 47 4.17 15.94 -20.96
N PRO A 48 5.00 15.81 -19.89
CA PRO A 48 4.90 14.82 -18.81
C PRO A 48 3.94 15.22 -17.67
N ARG A 49 3.12 16.26 -17.82
CA ARG A 49 2.11 16.65 -16.83
C ARG A 49 0.73 16.12 -17.19
N VAL A 50 -0.07 15.79 -16.18
CA VAL A 50 -1.48 15.39 -16.36
C VAL A 50 -2.32 16.17 -15.37
N PHE A 51 -3.44 16.72 -15.85
CA PHE A 51 -4.38 17.49 -15.04
C PHE A 51 -5.69 16.73 -14.91
N GLY A 52 -6.15 16.51 -13.68
CA GLY A 52 -7.48 15.99 -13.36
C GLY A 52 -8.34 17.07 -12.73
N SER A 53 -9.64 17.08 -13.00
CA SER A 53 -10.64 17.93 -12.33
C SER A 53 -11.89 17.14 -11.95
N GLY A 54 -12.56 17.54 -10.87
CA GLY A 54 -13.69 16.78 -10.32
C GLY A 54 -13.21 15.39 -9.88
N CYS A 55 -12.18 15.36 -9.04
CA CYS A 55 -11.50 14.12 -8.68
C CYS A 55 -11.89 13.61 -7.29
N GLU A 56 -11.93 12.29 -7.16
CA GLU A 56 -12.03 11.57 -5.89
C GLU A 56 -10.74 10.80 -5.61
N ALA A 57 -10.28 10.84 -4.35
CA ALA A 57 -9.08 10.15 -3.90
C ALA A 57 -9.39 8.70 -3.50
N LEU A 58 -8.58 7.75 -3.98
CA LEU A 58 -8.66 6.32 -3.69
C LEU A 58 -7.31 5.76 -3.25
N GLY A 59 -7.32 4.58 -2.62
CA GLY A 59 -6.08 3.87 -2.28
C GLY A 59 -5.17 4.60 -1.29
N GLY A 60 -5.73 5.50 -0.47
CA GLY A 60 -4.96 6.31 0.47
C GLY A 60 -4.30 7.55 -0.13
N ALA A 61 -4.69 7.96 -1.34
CA ALA A 61 -4.22 9.21 -1.94
C ALA A 61 -4.62 10.43 -1.10
N PRO A 62 -3.74 11.44 -0.93
CA PRO A 62 -4.07 12.64 -0.17
C PRO A 62 -5.09 13.52 -0.90
N GLU A 63 -6.01 14.12 -0.18
CA GLU A 63 -6.99 15.05 -0.79
C GLU A 63 -6.40 16.45 -1.02
N HIS A 64 -5.40 16.84 -0.24
CA HIS A 64 -4.76 18.15 -0.33
C HIS A 64 -3.24 18.06 -0.16
N GLY A 65 -2.52 18.88 -0.92
CA GLY A 65 -1.07 19.07 -0.80
C GLY A 65 -0.25 18.15 -1.71
N PRO A 66 1.04 17.99 -1.41
CA PRO A 66 1.95 17.16 -2.20
C PRO A 66 1.60 15.68 -2.17
N ILE A 67 1.72 15.03 -3.33
CA ILE A 67 1.56 13.59 -3.50
C ILE A 67 2.96 12.98 -3.60
N SER A 68 3.32 12.08 -2.68
CA SER A 68 4.61 11.39 -2.69
C SER A 68 4.51 9.99 -3.28
N GLY A 69 5.56 9.52 -3.94
CA GLY A 69 5.61 8.21 -4.59
C GLY A 69 4.73 8.09 -5.83
N ASP A 70 4.62 6.89 -6.37
CA ASP A 70 3.85 6.64 -7.60
C ASP A 70 2.34 6.70 -7.34
N PHE A 71 1.59 7.28 -8.28
CA PHE A 71 0.12 7.30 -8.21
C PHE A 71 -0.51 7.32 -9.60
N LEU A 72 -1.81 7.03 -9.64
CA LEU A 72 -2.60 7.01 -10.87
C LEU A 72 -3.55 8.20 -10.96
N ILE A 73 -3.68 8.78 -12.15
CA ILE A 73 -4.79 9.67 -12.51
C ILE A 73 -5.57 8.99 -13.62
N ALA A 74 -6.86 8.77 -13.41
CA ALA A 74 -7.73 8.18 -14.42
C ALA A 74 -9.08 8.91 -14.52
N ASN A 75 -9.73 8.80 -15.68
CA ASN A 75 -11.11 9.27 -15.82
C ASN A 75 -12.13 8.24 -15.32
N GLU A 76 -13.37 8.67 -15.06
CA GLU A 76 -14.48 7.76 -14.83
C GLU A 76 -14.63 6.77 -16.01
N GLY A 77 -14.42 5.48 -15.72
CA GLY A 77 -14.41 4.40 -16.71
C GLY A 77 -13.02 3.98 -17.22
N GLY A 78 -11.93 4.57 -16.75
CA GLY A 78 -10.56 4.08 -16.91
C GLY A 78 -10.01 4.10 -18.34
N ARG A 79 -10.63 4.85 -19.25
CA ARG A 79 -10.20 4.94 -20.67
C ARG A 79 -8.92 5.76 -20.84
N ASN A 80 -8.73 6.73 -19.97
CA ASN A 80 -7.52 7.52 -19.86
C ASN A 80 -6.96 7.26 -18.47
N ALA A 81 -5.86 6.51 -18.37
CA ALA A 81 -5.14 6.25 -17.13
C ALA A 81 -3.67 6.62 -17.33
N PHE A 82 -3.12 7.33 -16.34
CA PHE A 82 -1.73 7.77 -16.35
C PHE A 82 -1.08 7.42 -15.03
N LEU A 83 0.10 6.81 -15.11
CA LEU A 83 0.99 6.62 -13.97
C LEU A 83 1.92 7.82 -13.88
N CYS A 84 1.88 8.50 -12.74
CA CYS A 84 2.76 9.61 -12.42
C CYS A 84 3.77 9.14 -11.37
N ARG A 85 5.04 9.49 -11.60
CA ARG A 85 6.17 9.01 -10.79
C ARG A 85 6.87 10.17 -10.11
N GLU A 86 7.53 9.86 -9.01
CA GLU A 86 8.35 10.84 -8.31
C GLU A 86 9.64 11.12 -9.11
N GLU A 87 9.87 12.38 -9.48
CA GLU A 87 11.12 12.82 -10.13
C GLU A 87 12.04 13.59 -9.17
N GLU A 88 11.48 14.34 -8.22
CA GLU A 88 12.24 15.08 -7.21
C GLU A 88 11.75 14.81 -5.79
N ARG A 89 10.68 15.51 -5.37
CA ARG A 89 10.23 15.57 -3.98
C ARG A 89 8.78 15.15 -3.79
N TYR A 90 7.99 15.22 -4.87
CA TYR A 90 6.62 14.77 -4.96
C TYR A 90 6.31 14.46 -6.43
N SER A 91 5.43 13.49 -6.67
CA SER A 91 4.93 13.10 -7.98
C SER A 91 3.74 13.95 -8.44
N GLY A 92 3.10 14.69 -7.53
CA GLY A 92 1.94 15.50 -7.86
C GLY A 92 1.51 16.50 -6.77
N LEU A 93 0.44 17.22 -7.06
CA LEU A 93 -0.28 18.07 -6.11
C LEU A 93 -1.77 17.76 -6.18
N ALA A 94 -2.40 17.58 -5.02
CA ALA A 94 -3.84 17.43 -4.87
C ALA A 94 -4.46 18.68 -4.26
N ASP A 95 -5.61 19.07 -4.78
CA ASP A 95 -6.48 20.12 -4.23
C ASP A 95 -7.94 19.75 -4.55
N LEU A 96 -8.44 18.71 -3.88
CA LEU A 96 -9.77 18.19 -4.13
C LEU A 96 -10.85 19.13 -3.55
N PRO A 97 -12.04 19.19 -4.17
CA PRO A 97 -12.46 18.48 -5.39
C PRO A 97 -11.99 19.18 -6.69
N TYR A 98 -11.24 20.27 -6.58
CA TYR A 98 -10.98 21.19 -7.70
C TYR A 98 -10.04 20.59 -8.74
N ARG A 99 -8.86 20.10 -8.32
CA ARG A 99 -7.81 19.69 -9.25
C ARG A 99 -6.80 18.72 -8.64
N VAL A 100 -6.29 17.84 -9.50
CA VAL A 100 -5.08 17.06 -9.26
C VAL A 100 -4.09 17.34 -10.39
N VAL A 101 -2.82 17.53 -10.05
CA VAL A 101 -1.73 17.70 -11.02
C VAL A 101 -0.73 16.58 -10.80
N GLY A 102 -0.47 15.79 -11.85
CA GLY A 102 0.61 14.81 -11.88
C GLY A 102 1.82 15.32 -12.64
N PHE A 103 3.00 14.91 -12.19
CA PHE A 103 4.30 15.15 -12.81
C PHE A 103 4.88 13.82 -13.29
N THR A 104 5.75 13.89 -14.31
CA THR A 104 6.50 12.75 -14.83
C THR A 104 5.58 11.56 -15.19
N CYS A 105 4.43 11.89 -15.79
CA CYS A 105 3.38 10.94 -16.08
C CYS A 105 3.58 10.25 -17.43
N GLN A 106 3.09 9.02 -17.52
CA GLN A 106 3.04 8.21 -18.73
C GLN A 106 1.73 7.43 -18.81
N PRO A 107 1.24 7.06 -20.01
CA PRO A 107 0.10 6.15 -20.14
C PRO A 107 0.32 4.86 -19.32
N TRP A 108 -0.74 4.38 -18.66
CA TRP A 108 -0.76 3.16 -17.83
C TRP A 108 -1.57 2.04 -18.48
#